data_AF-A0A9D7P5D4-F1
#
_entry.id   AF-A0A9D7P5D4-F1
#
_cell.length_a   1.000
_cell.length_b   1.000
_cell.length_c   1.000
_cell.angle_alpha   90.00
_cell.angle_beta   90.00
_cell.angle_gamma   90.00
#
_symmetry.space_group_name_H-M   'P 1'
#
loop_
_entity.id
_entity.type
_entity.pdbx_description
1 polymer ?
#
loop_
_entity_poly.entity_id
_entity_poly.type
_entity_poly.pdbx_seq_one_letter_code
_entity_poly.pdbx_strand_id
1 'polypeptide(L)'
;MLKTKTDLIRIISLLLLIPVFSACSGKSSDPSGIWQGFVRNNSGEEVAFTLEVKRSGDQLTGQLVNGDDRTSSTSGAFTGNNLKLRFDYYDGELNATIDGDDLKGEFVRQWQKQILRREIRAGRKISAGQSSATAADISGDWVLRVGEAPNQRLWRAAFSQKGSDLRGTIIPVTGDWGQFTGEIENNRVTLNRFDGINSRIFRATLNSDGNLEGIVDLGLLDPVRKVIAERLDQNNKASVEGLPDPNVYTRMANPAEPFRFSFPGLDGKTVSSTDDRFKNKVLIVSITGSWCPNCHEEAPLMQEFYERYKGQGLEIVALAFEYTGVAERF
;
A
#
# COMPACT_ATOMS: atom_id res chain seq x y z
N MET A 1 -103.90 3.23 5.59
CA MET A 1 -103.49 4.52 4.97
C MET A 1 -102.22 5.00 5.66
N LEU A 2 -101.30 5.56 4.87
CA LEU A 2 -99.84 5.63 5.04
C LEU A 2 -99.29 6.01 6.43
N LYS A 3 -98.27 5.27 6.89
CA LYS A 3 -97.21 5.72 7.80
C LYS A 3 -95.91 5.78 7.00
N THR A 4 -95.36 6.96 6.77
CA THR A 4 -93.99 7.15 6.26
C THR A 4 -93.04 7.39 7.42
N LYS A 5 -92.03 6.51 7.55
CA LYS A 5 -90.91 6.64 8.49
C LYS A 5 -89.92 7.67 7.95
N THR A 6 -89.44 8.51 8.85
CA THR A 6 -88.30 9.41 8.72
C THR A 6 -87.02 8.60 8.84
N ASP A 7 -86.11 8.66 7.87
CA ASP A 7 -84.74 8.18 8.02
C ASP A 7 -83.73 9.28 7.67
N LEU A 8 -82.71 9.31 8.52
CA LEU A 8 -81.71 10.33 8.77
C LEU A 8 -80.46 10.01 7.93
N ILE A 9 -79.98 10.92 7.07
CA ILE A 9 -78.66 10.80 6.43
C ILE A 9 -77.77 11.94 6.95
N ARG A 10 -76.87 11.60 7.88
CA ARG A 10 -75.70 12.41 8.23
C ARG A 10 -74.57 12.07 7.26
N ILE A 11 -74.16 13.04 6.44
CA ILE A 11 -72.93 12.96 5.64
C ILE A 11 -71.75 13.24 6.57
N ILE A 12 -70.93 12.23 6.84
CA ILE A 12 -69.64 12.38 7.52
C ILE A 12 -68.57 12.45 6.42
N SER A 13 -68.01 13.64 6.19
CA SER A 13 -66.84 13.84 5.33
C SER A 13 -65.59 13.35 6.06
N LEU A 14 -65.04 12.22 5.63
CA LEU A 14 -63.79 11.66 6.14
C LEU A 14 -62.61 12.33 5.39
N LEU A 15 -61.91 13.26 6.03
CA LEU A 15 -60.64 13.79 5.53
C LEU A 15 -59.56 12.70 5.70
N LEU A 16 -59.12 12.10 4.60
CA LEU A 16 -57.93 11.24 4.59
C LEU A 16 -56.67 12.14 4.72
N LEU A 17 -56.03 12.13 5.88
CA LEU A 17 -54.66 12.63 6.04
C LEU A 17 -53.70 11.61 5.41
N ILE A 18 -53.11 11.96 4.27
CA ILE A 18 -51.99 11.22 3.68
C ILE A 18 -50.71 11.66 4.41
N PRO A 19 -50.01 10.76 5.13
CA PRO A 19 -48.72 11.12 5.71
C PRO A 19 -47.70 11.24 4.57
N VAL A 20 -47.28 12.47 4.29
CA VAL A 20 -46.11 12.73 3.45
C VAL A 20 -44.90 12.25 4.23
N PHE A 21 -44.44 11.04 3.95
CA PHE A 21 -43.10 10.62 4.32
C PHE A 21 -42.11 11.50 3.54
N SER A 22 -41.67 12.60 4.14
CA SER A 22 -40.43 13.25 3.76
C SER A 22 -39.32 12.23 3.99
N ALA A 23 -38.96 11.50 2.93
CA ALA A 23 -37.66 10.88 2.85
C ALA A 23 -36.64 12.02 2.97
N CYS A 24 -36.01 12.14 4.14
CA CYS A 24 -34.76 12.86 4.26
C CYS A 24 -33.79 12.17 3.30
N SER A 25 -33.71 12.66 2.07
CA SER A 25 -32.62 12.38 1.15
C SER A 25 -31.38 12.99 1.76
N GLY A 26 -30.77 12.29 2.72
CA GLY A 26 -29.43 12.58 3.19
C GLY A 26 -28.55 12.69 1.95
N LYS A 27 -27.92 13.85 1.76
CA LYS A 27 -27.07 14.13 0.61
C LYS A 27 -25.97 13.05 0.63
N SER A 28 -26.03 12.09 -0.30
CA SER A 28 -25.00 11.06 -0.43
C SER A 28 -23.67 11.78 -0.62
N SER A 29 -22.71 11.52 0.26
CA SER A 29 -21.41 12.19 0.22
C SER A 29 -20.64 11.65 -0.97
N ASP A 30 -20.20 12.49 -1.90
CA ASP A 30 -19.35 12.04 -3.01
C ASP A 30 -18.02 11.51 -2.43
N PRO A 31 -17.61 10.26 -2.70
CA PRO A 31 -16.34 9.73 -2.23
C PRO A 31 -15.13 10.35 -2.95
N SER A 32 -15.33 10.99 -4.11
CA SER A 32 -14.25 11.45 -5.00
C SER A 32 -13.42 12.58 -4.39
N GLY A 33 -12.10 12.57 -4.60
CA GLY A 33 -11.16 13.59 -4.14
C GLY A 33 -10.08 13.03 -3.22
N ILE A 34 -9.38 13.93 -2.54
CA ILE A 34 -8.22 13.59 -1.71
C ILE A 34 -8.65 13.46 -0.25
N TRP A 35 -8.25 12.36 0.37
CA TRP A 35 -8.43 12.04 1.77
C TRP A 35 -7.07 11.90 2.42
N GLN A 36 -6.82 12.63 3.51
CA GLN A 36 -5.59 12.53 4.27
C GLN A 36 -5.91 12.04 5.68
N GLY A 37 -5.14 11.10 6.17
CA GLY A 37 -5.50 10.38 7.38
C GLY A 37 -4.42 9.48 7.92
N PHE A 38 -4.83 8.60 8.81
CA PHE A 38 -3.96 7.67 9.52
C PHE A 38 -4.51 6.25 9.43
N VAL A 39 -3.61 5.31 9.20
CA VAL A 39 -3.84 3.88 9.37
C VAL A 39 -3.09 3.41 10.61
N ARG A 40 -3.75 2.63 11.47
CA ARG A 40 -3.07 2.04 12.63
C ARG A 40 -2.28 0.81 12.20
N ASN A 41 -0.99 0.77 12.52
CA ASN A 41 -0.16 -0.40 12.28
C ASN A 41 -0.20 -1.39 13.46
N ASN A 42 0.53 -2.49 13.37
CA ASN A 42 0.47 -3.57 14.38
C ASN A 42 1.12 -3.20 15.72
N SER A 43 2.02 -2.20 15.76
CA SER A 43 2.62 -1.69 17.00
C SER A 43 1.73 -0.63 17.69
N GLY A 44 0.62 -0.25 17.07
CA GLY A 44 -0.32 0.76 17.57
C GLY A 44 -0.04 2.17 17.05
N GLU A 45 0.98 2.34 16.21
CA GLU A 45 1.36 3.63 15.63
C GLU A 45 0.38 4.07 14.55
N GLU A 46 0.20 5.39 14.46
CA GLU A 46 -0.56 6.03 13.40
C GLU A 46 0.35 6.37 12.23
N VAL A 47 0.19 5.65 11.13
CA VAL A 47 0.94 5.89 9.89
C VAL A 47 0.10 6.80 9.01
N ALA A 48 0.62 7.99 8.71
CA ALA A 48 -0.06 8.93 7.84
C ALA A 48 -0.15 8.37 6.41
N PHE A 49 -1.29 8.57 5.75
CA PHE A 49 -1.51 8.18 4.37
C PHE A 49 -2.35 9.20 3.62
N THR A 50 -2.22 9.20 2.29
CA THR A 50 -3.11 9.91 1.38
C THR A 50 -3.82 8.91 0.49
N LEU A 51 -5.14 9.07 0.35
CA LEU A 51 -6.00 8.31 -0.55
C LEU A 51 -6.64 9.28 -1.56
N GLU A 52 -6.34 9.10 -2.84
CA GLU A 52 -7.04 9.79 -3.93
C GLU A 52 -8.15 8.88 -4.47
N VAL A 53 -9.40 9.31 -4.41
CA VAL A 53 -10.54 8.59 -5.00
C VAL A 53 -10.98 9.30 -6.29
N LYS A 54 -11.09 8.57 -7.39
CA LYS A 54 -11.51 9.09 -8.70
C LYS A 54 -12.75 8.35 -9.19
N ARG A 55 -13.73 9.11 -9.69
CA ARG A 55 -14.93 8.60 -10.32
C ARG A 55 -14.96 9.00 -11.80
N SER A 56 -15.21 8.04 -12.67
CA SER A 56 -15.42 8.23 -14.10
C SER A 56 -16.68 7.48 -14.53
N GLY A 57 -17.80 8.20 -14.65
CA GLY A 57 -19.12 7.57 -14.78
C GLY A 57 -19.43 6.69 -13.56
N ASP A 58 -19.76 5.43 -13.81
CA ASP A 58 -20.03 4.43 -12.76
C ASP A 58 -18.76 3.78 -12.19
N GLN A 59 -17.62 3.95 -12.85
CA GLN A 59 -16.35 3.40 -12.38
C GLN A 59 -15.76 4.26 -11.27
N LEU A 60 -15.42 3.63 -10.16
CA LEU A 60 -14.74 4.22 -9.03
C LEU A 60 -13.39 3.54 -8.83
N THR A 61 -12.35 4.32 -8.62
CA THR A 61 -11.00 3.84 -8.30
C THR A 61 -10.43 4.65 -7.15
N GLY A 62 -9.52 4.05 -6.38
CA GLY A 62 -8.77 4.71 -5.33
C GLY A 62 -7.28 4.47 -5.50
N GLN A 63 -6.46 5.43 -5.09
CA GLN A 63 -5.01 5.34 -5.12
C GLN A 63 -4.45 5.67 -3.75
N LEU A 64 -3.67 4.76 -3.16
CA LEU A 64 -2.83 5.07 -2.01
C LEU A 64 -1.57 5.77 -2.53
N VAL A 65 -1.25 6.92 -1.93
CA VAL A 65 -0.25 7.86 -2.45
C VAL A 65 0.90 8.03 -1.48
N ASN A 66 2.12 7.77 -1.95
CA ASN A 66 3.35 8.00 -1.20
C ASN A 66 4.30 8.84 -2.08
N GLY A 67 4.07 10.15 -2.07
CA GLY A 67 4.80 11.12 -2.90
C GLY A 67 4.49 10.94 -4.38
N ASP A 68 5.40 10.36 -5.16
CA ASP A 68 5.19 10.07 -6.58
C ASP A 68 4.66 8.63 -6.80
N ASP A 69 4.86 7.73 -5.82
CA ASP A 69 4.36 6.35 -5.87
C ASP A 69 2.84 6.31 -5.75
N ARG A 70 2.19 5.49 -6.59
CA ARG A 70 0.73 5.28 -6.58
C ARG A 70 0.40 3.79 -6.56
N THR A 71 -0.34 3.34 -5.56
CA THR A 71 -0.92 1.99 -5.52
C THR A 71 -2.41 2.07 -5.83
N SER A 72 -2.82 1.54 -6.98
CA SER A 72 -4.19 1.70 -7.50
C SER A 72 -5.09 0.51 -7.16
N SER A 73 -6.30 0.78 -6.68
CA SER A 73 -7.32 -0.26 -6.52
C SER A 73 -7.66 -0.90 -7.87
N THR A 74 -7.87 -2.21 -7.90
CA THR A 74 -8.40 -2.94 -9.06
C THR A 74 -9.85 -2.58 -9.35
N SER A 75 -10.64 -2.28 -8.32
CA SER A 75 -12.02 -1.80 -8.46
C SER A 75 -12.46 -0.99 -7.25
N GLY A 76 -13.54 -0.24 -7.43
CA GLY A 76 -14.19 0.52 -6.38
C GLY A 76 -15.70 0.52 -6.52
N ALA A 77 -16.39 0.59 -5.39
CA ALA A 77 -17.84 0.73 -5.31
C ALA A 77 -18.20 1.72 -4.21
N PHE A 78 -19.30 2.45 -4.41
CA PHE A 78 -19.83 3.36 -3.41
C PHE A 78 -21.35 3.26 -3.35
N THR A 79 -21.87 2.77 -2.23
CA THR A 79 -23.30 2.53 -2.03
C THR A 79 -23.75 3.16 -0.72
N GLY A 80 -24.71 4.09 -0.82
CA GLY A 80 -25.13 4.92 0.31
C GLY A 80 -23.99 5.85 0.74
N ASN A 81 -23.35 5.51 1.87
CA ASN A 81 -22.18 6.19 2.42
C ASN A 81 -20.96 5.27 2.54
N ASN A 82 -21.03 4.05 2.00
CA ASN A 82 -19.95 3.07 2.15
C ASN A 82 -19.08 3.02 0.89
N LEU A 83 -17.81 3.37 1.06
CA LEU A 83 -16.74 3.20 0.08
C LEU A 83 -16.10 1.83 0.26
N LYS A 84 -16.03 1.08 -0.84
CA LYS A 84 -15.24 -0.15 -0.93
C LYS A 84 -14.25 -0.01 -2.06
N LEU A 85 -12.96 -0.22 -1.79
CA LEU A 85 -11.90 -0.31 -2.79
C LEU A 85 -11.22 -1.68 -2.67
N ARG A 86 -11.04 -2.37 -3.79
CA ARG A 86 -10.36 -3.67 -3.84
C ARG A 86 -8.96 -3.53 -4.41
N PHE A 87 -8.02 -4.26 -3.84
CA PHE A 87 -6.65 -4.41 -4.28
C PHE A 87 -6.42 -5.92 -4.44
N ASP A 88 -6.99 -6.51 -5.49
CA ASP A 88 -7.07 -7.97 -5.62
C ASP A 88 -5.68 -8.61 -5.63
N TYR A 89 -4.68 -7.93 -6.23
CA TYR A 89 -3.29 -8.37 -6.22
C TYR A 89 -2.65 -8.42 -4.81
N TYR A 90 -3.23 -7.73 -3.82
CA TYR A 90 -2.83 -7.80 -2.41
C TYR A 90 -3.77 -8.60 -1.52
N ASP A 91 -4.80 -9.23 -2.10
CA ASP A 91 -5.96 -9.75 -1.37
C ASP A 91 -6.51 -8.70 -0.38
N GLY A 92 -6.49 -7.43 -0.79
CA GLY A 92 -6.71 -6.29 0.07
C GLY A 92 -8.05 -5.60 -0.22
N GLU A 93 -8.71 -5.12 0.83
CA GLU A 93 -9.90 -4.29 0.71
C GLU A 93 -9.83 -3.12 1.69
N LEU A 94 -10.11 -1.92 1.19
CA LEU A 94 -10.44 -0.77 2.02
C LEU A 94 -11.95 -0.66 2.08
N ASN A 95 -12.52 -0.76 3.28
CA ASN A 95 -13.94 -0.60 3.55
C ASN A 95 -14.13 0.56 4.52
N ALA A 96 -14.83 1.62 4.10
CA ALA A 96 -15.01 2.81 4.91
C ALA A 96 -16.40 3.42 4.77
N THR A 97 -16.89 4.03 5.84
CA THR A 97 -18.06 4.90 5.82
C THR A 97 -17.60 6.35 5.71
N ILE A 98 -18.29 7.12 4.86
CA ILE A 98 -18.07 8.56 4.66
C ILE A 98 -19.25 9.32 5.26
N ASP A 99 -18.96 10.31 6.10
CA ASP A 99 -19.91 11.26 6.64
C ASP A 99 -19.38 12.68 6.44
N GLY A 100 -19.84 13.34 5.37
CA GLY A 100 -19.31 14.64 4.96
C GLY A 100 -17.83 14.59 4.61
N ASP A 101 -17.01 15.28 5.40
CA ASP A 101 -15.55 15.36 5.23
C ASP A 101 -14.79 14.32 6.06
N ASP A 102 -15.48 13.42 6.76
CA ASP A 102 -14.89 12.36 7.58
C ASP A 102 -15.03 10.99 6.92
N LEU A 103 -13.93 10.23 6.92
CA LEU A 103 -13.86 8.84 6.45
C LEU A 103 -13.34 7.97 7.59
N LYS A 104 -14.07 6.90 7.91
CA LYS A 104 -13.68 5.92 8.94
C LYS A 104 -13.91 4.51 8.45
N GLY A 105 -12.99 3.60 8.74
CA GLY A 105 -13.11 2.23 8.25
C GLY A 105 -11.94 1.34 8.61
N GLU A 106 -11.71 0.33 7.79
CA GLU A 106 -10.58 -0.58 7.89
C GLU A 106 -9.96 -0.87 6.52
N PHE A 107 -8.66 -1.15 6.53
CA PHE A 107 -7.99 -1.88 5.48
C PHE A 107 -7.76 -3.33 5.94
N VAL A 108 -8.25 -4.28 5.17
CA VAL A 108 -8.19 -5.71 5.46
C VAL A 108 -7.41 -6.40 4.36
N ARG A 109 -6.52 -7.34 4.71
CA ARG A 109 -5.88 -8.20 3.71
C ARG A 109 -5.54 -9.59 4.20
N GLN A 110 -5.49 -10.55 3.27
CA GLN A 110 -4.88 -11.84 3.53
C GLN A 110 -3.36 -11.69 3.67
N TRP A 111 -2.78 -12.31 4.69
CA TRP A 111 -1.35 -12.47 4.84
C TRP A 111 -1.04 -13.86 5.37
N GLN A 112 -0.36 -14.68 4.56
CA GLN A 112 -0.11 -16.09 4.86
C GLN A 112 -1.42 -16.82 5.21
N LYS A 113 -1.57 -17.30 6.46
CA LYS A 113 -2.74 -18.03 6.96
C LYS A 113 -3.68 -17.18 7.82
N GLN A 114 -3.50 -15.85 7.86
CA GLN A 114 -4.28 -14.95 8.69
C GLN A 114 -4.76 -13.70 7.94
N ILE A 115 -5.75 -13.02 8.53
CA ILE A 115 -6.26 -11.75 8.04
C ILE A 115 -5.64 -10.63 8.87
N LEU A 116 -4.97 -9.69 8.21
CA LEU A 116 -4.54 -8.45 8.82
C LEU A 116 -5.66 -7.42 8.69
N ARG A 117 -5.98 -6.75 9.80
CA ARG A 117 -6.95 -5.66 9.86
C ARG A 117 -6.27 -4.42 10.41
N ARG A 118 -6.50 -3.28 9.76
CA ARG A 118 -5.94 -1.99 10.16
C ARG A 118 -7.03 -0.94 10.15
N GLU A 119 -7.28 -0.31 11.29
CA GLU A 119 -8.21 0.81 11.38
C GLU A 119 -7.70 1.98 10.55
N ILE A 120 -8.59 2.63 9.81
CA ILE A 120 -8.29 3.85 9.06
C ILE A 120 -9.25 4.98 9.45
N ARG A 121 -8.70 6.19 9.52
CA ARG A 121 -9.45 7.44 9.67
C ARG A 121 -8.83 8.49 8.76
N ALA A 122 -9.63 9.23 8.02
CA ALA A 122 -9.16 10.29 7.14
C ALA A 122 -10.18 11.42 7.06
N GLY A 123 -9.75 12.59 6.59
CA GLY A 123 -10.64 13.68 6.23
C GLY A 123 -10.13 14.51 5.08
N ARG A 124 -10.98 15.42 4.59
CA ARG A 124 -10.68 16.30 3.44
C ARG A 124 -9.99 17.61 3.83
N LYS A 125 -10.00 17.97 5.11
CA LYS A 125 -9.42 19.24 5.60
C LYS A 125 -7.91 19.12 5.74
N ILE A 126 -7.22 19.61 4.71
CA ILE A 126 -5.79 19.87 4.73
C ILE A 126 -5.57 21.18 5.51
N SER A 127 -5.45 21.09 6.82
CA SER A 127 -4.77 22.15 7.58
C SER A 127 -3.32 21.74 7.70
N ALA A 128 -2.54 21.96 6.64
CA ALA A 128 -1.11 22.11 6.81
C ALA A 128 -0.93 23.39 7.65
N GLY A 129 -0.76 23.21 8.96
CA GLY A 129 -0.24 24.28 9.79
C GLY A 129 1.07 24.70 9.15
N GLN A 130 1.13 25.93 8.63
CA GLN A 130 2.39 26.49 8.16
C GLN A 130 3.30 26.59 9.37
N SER A 131 4.14 25.58 9.58
CA SER A 131 5.22 25.67 10.55
C SER A 131 6.21 26.67 9.96
N SER A 132 6.22 27.88 10.52
CA SER A 132 7.01 29.02 10.07
C SER A 132 8.46 28.98 10.56
N ALA A 133 8.84 27.94 11.31
CA ALA A 133 10.21 27.72 11.74
C ALA A 133 11.01 27.10 10.58
N THR A 134 12.13 27.72 10.21
CA THR A 134 13.14 27.10 9.35
C THR A 134 13.68 25.85 10.04
N ALA A 135 13.20 24.68 9.64
CA ALA A 135 13.76 23.41 10.04
C ALA A 135 15.18 23.27 9.48
N ALA A 136 16.07 22.61 10.23
CA ALA A 136 17.38 22.24 9.71
C ALA A 136 17.22 21.34 8.48
N ASP A 137 18.02 21.59 7.44
CA ASP A 137 17.99 20.79 6.22
C ASP A 137 18.63 19.42 6.47
N ILE A 138 17.85 18.34 6.35
CA ILE A 138 18.32 16.95 6.50
C ILE A 138 18.53 16.23 5.15
N SER A 139 18.46 16.96 4.03
CA SER A 139 18.65 16.39 2.70
C SER A 139 20.02 15.72 2.57
N GLY A 140 20.08 14.67 1.74
CA GLY A 140 21.28 13.92 1.43
C GLY A 140 21.20 12.45 1.84
N ASP A 141 22.35 11.77 1.72
CA ASP A 141 22.51 10.36 2.05
C ASP A 141 22.91 10.17 3.52
N TRP A 142 22.44 9.08 4.11
CA TRP A 142 22.65 8.72 5.50
C TRP A 142 23.04 7.25 5.65
N VAL A 143 23.91 6.97 6.61
CA VAL A 143 24.20 5.62 7.11
C VAL A 143 23.31 5.35 8.31
N LEU A 144 22.50 4.29 8.26
CA LEU A 144 21.58 3.92 9.33
C LEU A 144 22.11 2.70 10.08
N ARG A 145 22.41 2.86 11.37
CA ARG A 145 22.58 1.75 12.31
C ARG A 145 21.20 1.36 12.83
N VAL A 146 20.75 0.16 12.49
CA VAL A 146 19.41 -0.32 12.82
C VAL A 146 19.46 -1.49 13.78
N GLY A 147 18.74 -1.37 14.89
CA GLY A 147 18.76 -2.31 16.00
C GLY A 147 19.99 -2.13 16.89
N GLU A 148 20.12 -3.04 17.84
CA GLU A 148 21.16 -3.03 18.86
C GLU A 148 22.02 -4.29 18.76
N ALA A 149 23.22 -4.24 19.34
CA ALA A 149 24.10 -5.40 19.40
C ALA A 149 23.41 -6.58 20.12
N PRO A 150 23.62 -7.84 19.68
CA PRO A 150 24.50 -8.29 18.59
C PRO A 150 23.83 -8.28 17.20
N ASN A 151 22.57 -7.85 17.09
CA ASN A 151 21.77 -7.93 15.87
C ASN A 151 21.70 -6.62 15.07
N GLN A 152 22.56 -5.65 15.39
CA GLN A 152 22.63 -4.39 14.66
C GLN A 152 22.95 -4.64 13.18
N ARG A 153 22.35 -3.83 12.32
CA ARG A 153 22.56 -3.83 10.86
C ARG A 153 22.94 -2.43 10.40
N LEU A 154 23.64 -2.36 9.26
CA LEU A 154 23.92 -1.12 8.55
C LEU A 154 23.04 -1.07 7.30
N TRP A 155 22.24 -0.02 7.19
CA TRP A 155 21.43 0.32 6.02
C TRP A 155 21.81 1.71 5.52
N ARG A 156 21.24 2.12 4.39
CA ARG A 156 21.31 3.49 3.89
C ARG A 156 19.95 4.16 3.96
N ALA A 157 19.93 5.49 3.93
CA ALA A 157 18.74 6.26 3.61
C ALA A 157 19.13 7.45 2.73
N ALA A 158 18.17 7.94 1.96
CA ALA A 158 18.32 9.15 1.17
C ALA A 158 17.10 10.04 1.41
N PHE A 159 17.33 11.28 1.84
CA PHE A 159 16.27 12.25 2.14
C PHE A 159 16.37 13.47 1.22
N SER A 160 15.21 14.03 0.89
CA SER A 160 15.06 15.30 0.19
C SER A 160 14.04 16.15 0.94
N GLN A 161 14.38 17.40 1.18
CA GLN A 161 13.56 18.34 1.95
C GLN A 161 13.15 19.55 1.12
N LYS A 162 11.91 20.00 1.30
CA LYS A 162 11.42 21.29 0.79
C LYS A 162 10.62 22.00 1.87
N GLY A 163 11.25 22.95 2.56
CA GLY A 163 10.64 23.55 3.75
C GLY A 163 10.58 22.52 4.88
N SER A 164 9.38 22.29 5.44
CA SER A 164 9.14 21.21 6.39
C SER A 164 8.86 19.86 5.72
N ASP A 165 8.48 19.85 4.44
CA ASP A 165 8.11 18.62 3.73
C ASP A 165 9.35 17.75 3.49
N LEU A 166 9.21 16.46 3.78
CA LEU A 166 10.24 15.46 3.57
C LEU A 166 9.74 14.35 2.62
N ARG A 167 10.66 13.93 1.76
CA ARG A 167 10.59 12.69 1.01
C ARG A 167 11.87 11.91 1.24
N GLY A 168 11.80 10.60 1.11
CA GLY A 168 13.01 9.80 1.06
C GLY A 168 12.76 8.31 1.02
N THR A 169 13.83 7.54 1.12
CA THR A 169 13.78 6.09 1.16
C THR A 169 14.75 5.53 2.20
N ILE A 170 14.44 4.34 2.71
CA ILE A 170 15.32 3.53 3.53
C ILE A 170 15.72 2.31 2.70
N ILE A 171 17.03 2.05 2.62
CA ILE A 171 17.62 1.10 1.70
C ILE A 171 18.44 0.09 2.51
N PRO A 172 17.82 -0.99 3.02
CA PRO A 172 18.57 -2.12 3.55
C PRO A 172 19.33 -2.88 2.45
N VAL A 173 20.17 -3.82 2.87
CA VAL A 173 20.93 -4.72 1.96
C VAL A 173 20.03 -5.56 1.06
N THR A 174 18.77 -5.76 1.44
CA THR A 174 17.79 -6.55 0.67
C THR A 174 17.09 -5.74 -0.42
N GLY A 175 17.37 -4.44 -0.55
CA GLY A 175 16.79 -3.57 -1.57
C GLY A 175 16.00 -2.38 -1.00
N ASP A 176 15.69 -1.44 -1.89
CA ASP A 176 14.95 -0.21 -1.60
C ASP A 176 13.52 -0.51 -1.10
N TRP A 177 13.02 0.27 -0.15
CA TRP A 177 11.70 0.12 0.47
C TRP A 177 10.63 1.06 -0.07
N GLY A 178 10.93 1.76 -1.15
CA GLY A 178 10.06 2.73 -1.78
C GLY A 178 10.04 4.05 -1.03
N GLN A 179 9.37 5.02 -1.63
CA GLN A 179 9.29 6.37 -1.10
C GLN A 179 8.45 6.46 0.19
N PHE A 180 9.02 7.12 1.19
CA PHE A 180 8.35 7.64 2.37
C PHE A 180 8.07 9.13 2.18
N THR A 181 7.01 9.61 2.81
CA THR A 181 6.66 11.03 2.86
C THR A 181 6.30 11.46 4.26
N GLY A 182 6.58 12.71 4.59
CA GLY A 182 6.19 13.31 5.85
C GLY A 182 6.86 14.65 6.04
N GLU A 183 7.31 14.93 7.25
CA GLU A 183 7.77 16.27 7.61
C GLU A 183 8.83 16.27 8.70
N ILE A 184 9.56 17.39 8.79
CA ILE A 184 10.38 17.76 9.94
C ILE A 184 9.76 18.97 10.65
N GLU A 185 9.48 18.82 11.94
CA GLU A 185 8.99 19.89 12.79
C GLU A 185 9.67 19.84 14.16
N ASN A 186 10.19 20.96 14.66
CA ASN A 186 10.85 21.05 15.97
C ASN A 186 11.93 19.96 16.17
N ASN A 187 12.78 19.77 15.15
CA ASN A 187 13.79 18.70 15.05
C ASN A 187 13.24 17.27 15.05
N ARG A 188 11.93 17.06 15.00
CA ARG A 188 11.32 15.73 14.88
C ARG A 188 11.02 15.44 13.42
N VAL A 189 11.66 14.40 12.91
CA VAL A 189 11.43 13.83 11.59
C VAL A 189 10.39 12.74 11.72
N THR A 190 9.32 12.82 10.93
CA THR A 190 8.36 11.73 10.76
C THR A 190 8.18 11.44 9.28
N LEU A 191 8.46 10.21 8.88
CA LEU A 191 8.32 9.72 7.51
C LEU A 191 7.41 8.50 7.53
N ASN A 192 6.39 8.49 6.67
CA ASN A 192 5.34 7.49 6.62
C ASN A 192 5.31 6.82 5.25
N ARG A 193 4.89 5.55 5.22
CA ARG A 193 4.49 4.87 3.99
C ARG A 193 3.32 3.93 4.25
N PHE A 194 2.27 4.08 3.45
CA PHE A 194 1.18 3.10 3.39
C PHE A 194 0.78 2.83 1.94
N ASP A 195 0.93 1.57 1.52
CA ASP A 195 0.62 1.10 0.17
C ASP A 195 -0.30 -0.15 0.18
N GLY A 196 -0.99 -0.39 1.29
CA GLY A 196 -1.86 -1.54 1.48
C GLY A 196 -1.13 -2.79 2.01
N ILE A 197 0.11 -3.03 1.60
CA ILE A 197 0.95 -4.06 2.21
C ILE A 197 1.73 -3.47 3.38
N ASN A 198 2.55 -2.48 3.07
CA ASN A 198 3.43 -1.80 4.00
C ASN A 198 2.65 -0.78 4.81
N SER A 199 2.93 -0.71 6.11
CA SER A 199 2.44 0.34 7.02
C SER A 199 3.63 0.72 7.90
N ARG A 200 4.48 1.58 7.34
CA ARG A 200 5.83 1.84 7.82
C ARG A 200 5.93 3.25 8.37
N ILE A 201 6.73 3.39 9.41
CA ILE A 201 7.05 4.69 9.98
C ILE A 201 8.53 4.76 10.36
N PHE A 202 9.16 5.88 10.02
CA PHE A 202 10.47 6.28 10.52
C PHE A 202 10.27 7.56 11.32
N ARG A 203 10.67 7.53 12.59
CA ARG A 203 10.66 8.70 13.46
C ARG A 203 12.03 8.90 14.05
N ALA A 204 12.54 10.11 13.96
CA ALA A 204 13.82 10.45 14.58
C ALA A 204 13.82 11.89 15.08
N THR A 205 14.70 12.16 16.04
CA THR A 205 15.03 13.51 16.46
C THR A 205 16.39 13.88 15.89
N LEU A 206 16.50 15.06 15.28
CA LEU A 206 17.77 15.66 14.90
C LEU A 206 18.44 16.22 16.15
N ASN A 207 19.55 15.60 16.50
CA ASN A 207 20.37 15.96 17.64
C ASN A 207 21.33 17.11 17.26
N SER A 208 21.90 17.77 18.27
CA SER A 208 22.82 18.91 18.09
C SER A 208 24.13 18.54 17.41
N ASP A 209 24.51 17.26 17.42
CA ASP A 209 25.67 16.71 16.72
C ASP A 209 25.40 16.46 15.22
N GLY A 210 24.17 16.69 14.77
CA GLY A 210 23.73 16.50 13.38
C GLY A 210 23.25 15.09 13.07
N ASN A 211 23.22 14.18 14.05
CA ASN A 211 22.72 12.82 13.88
C ASN A 211 21.21 12.75 14.08
N LEU A 212 20.58 11.75 13.47
CA LEU A 212 19.17 11.42 13.71
C LEU A 212 19.10 10.20 14.62
N GLU A 213 18.33 10.28 15.70
CA GLU A 213 18.09 9.13 16.60
C GLU A 213 16.60 8.89 16.79
N GLY A 214 16.18 7.62 16.68
CA GLY A 214 14.80 7.25 16.96
C GLY A 214 14.48 5.80 16.61
N ILE A 215 13.41 5.58 15.86
CA ILE A 215 12.92 4.24 15.50
C ILE A 215 12.57 4.12 14.01
N VAL A 216 12.62 2.88 13.54
CA VAL A 216 11.96 2.44 12.33
C VAL A 216 11.02 1.28 12.65
N ASP A 217 9.80 1.36 12.15
CA ASP A 217 8.79 0.31 12.20
C ASP A 217 8.40 -0.05 10.76
N LEU A 218 8.56 -1.33 10.41
CA LEU A 218 8.36 -1.83 9.06
C LEU A 218 6.95 -2.39 8.82
N GLY A 219 6.12 -2.44 9.87
CA GLY A 219 4.82 -3.08 9.84
C GLY A 219 4.90 -4.61 9.79
N LEU A 220 3.80 -5.27 9.39
CA LEU A 220 3.74 -6.74 9.14
C LEU A 220 4.28 -7.65 10.26
N LEU A 221 4.12 -7.25 11.53
CA LEU A 221 4.64 -7.94 12.72
C LEU A 221 6.18 -7.92 12.86
N ASP A 222 6.89 -7.13 12.05
CA ASP A 222 8.30 -6.86 12.31
C ASP A 222 8.46 -6.09 13.64
N PRO A 223 9.51 -6.39 14.42
CA PRO A 223 9.80 -5.63 15.62
C PRO A 223 10.23 -4.21 15.24
N VAL A 224 9.75 -3.24 16.01
CA VAL A 224 10.25 -1.87 15.99
C VAL A 224 11.72 -1.87 16.38
N ARG A 225 12.57 -1.18 15.61
CA ARG A 225 14.02 -1.14 15.82
C ARG A 225 14.46 0.28 16.08
N LYS A 226 15.37 0.46 17.03
CA LYS A 226 16.08 1.72 17.20
C LYS A 226 16.92 2.02 15.97
N VAL A 227 17.05 3.30 15.64
CA VAL A 227 17.89 3.78 14.55
C VAL A 227 18.76 4.93 15.03
N ILE A 228 20.02 4.91 14.62
CA ILE A 228 20.93 6.05 14.64
C ILE A 228 21.35 6.27 13.20
N ALA A 229 21.06 7.45 12.65
CA ALA A 229 21.48 7.84 11.32
C ALA A 229 22.57 8.91 11.40
N GLU A 230 23.67 8.63 10.74
CA GLU A 230 24.81 9.53 10.56
C GLU A 230 24.83 9.98 9.10
N ARG A 231 25.12 11.25 8.81
CA ARG A 231 25.27 11.70 7.41
C ARG A 231 26.36 10.90 6.73
N LEU A 232 26.11 10.49 5.49
CA LEU A 232 27.12 9.82 4.68
C LEU A 232 28.22 10.83 4.31
N ASP A 233 29.46 10.53 4.68
CA ASP A 233 30.64 11.33 4.40
C ASP A 233 31.83 10.45 4.01
N GLN A 234 33.00 11.05 3.75
CA GLN A 234 34.19 10.29 3.38
C GLN A 234 34.67 9.33 4.49
N ASN A 235 34.35 9.59 5.76
CA ASN A 235 34.81 8.81 6.90
C ASN A 235 33.99 7.53 7.08
N ASN A 236 32.68 7.58 6.81
CA ASN A 236 31.78 6.43 7.00
C ASN A 236 31.34 5.76 5.67
N LYS A 237 31.65 6.32 4.50
CA LYS A 237 31.28 5.75 3.19
C LYS A 237 31.63 4.28 3.02
N ALA A 238 32.85 3.90 3.42
CA ALA A 238 33.33 2.52 3.30
C ALA A 238 32.46 1.51 4.07
N SER A 239 31.77 1.95 5.14
CA SER A 239 30.89 1.08 5.94
C SER A 239 29.64 0.63 5.19
N VAL A 240 29.18 1.40 4.19
CA VAL A 240 28.01 1.07 3.37
C VAL A 240 28.38 0.59 1.96
N GLU A 241 29.54 0.95 1.44
CA GLU A 241 30.09 0.37 0.20
C GLU A 241 30.48 -1.10 0.39
N GLY A 242 30.88 -1.50 1.60
CA GLY A 242 31.18 -2.88 1.95
C GLY A 242 29.95 -3.78 2.16
N LEU A 243 28.73 -3.26 1.99
CA LEU A 243 27.52 -4.08 2.09
C LEU A 243 27.47 -5.10 0.94
N PRO A 244 27.02 -6.35 1.19
CA PRO A 244 27.02 -7.38 0.16
C PRO A 244 26.17 -6.97 -1.05
N ASP A 245 26.67 -7.27 -2.25
CA ASP A 245 25.90 -7.13 -3.49
C ASP A 245 24.64 -8.02 -3.40
N PRO A 246 23.43 -7.48 -3.57
CA PRO A 246 22.21 -8.29 -3.51
C PRO A 246 22.22 -9.48 -4.47
N ASN A 247 22.95 -9.39 -5.59
CA ASN A 247 23.09 -10.45 -6.58
C ASN A 247 23.85 -11.68 -6.06
N VAL A 248 24.51 -11.61 -4.90
CA VAL A 248 25.23 -12.76 -4.32
C VAL A 248 24.38 -13.58 -3.34
N TYR A 249 23.20 -13.10 -2.94
CA TYR A 249 22.36 -13.81 -1.96
C TYR A 249 21.71 -15.07 -2.53
N THR A 250 21.38 -15.07 -3.82
CA THR A 250 20.74 -16.21 -4.50
C THR A 250 21.59 -16.65 -5.68
N ARG A 251 21.97 -17.93 -5.71
CA ARG A 251 22.75 -18.52 -6.80
C ARG A 251 22.29 -19.95 -7.07
N MET A 252 22.55 -20.41 -8.30
CA MET A 252 22.43 -21.83 -8.63
C MET A 252 23.34 -22.66 -7.72
N ALA A 253 22.79 -23.70 -7.10
CA ALA A 253 23.56 -24.62 -6.26
C ALA A 253 24.65 -25.35 -7.08
N ASN A 254 24.30 -25.78 -8.29
CA ASN A 254 25.24 -26.30 -9.27
C ASN A 254 25.06 -25.56 -10.61
N PRO A 255 25.95 -24.63 -10.98
CA PRO A 255 25.86 -23.89 -12.24
C PRO A 255 26.18 -24.74 -13.48
N ALA A 256 26.73 -25.94 -13.30
CA ALA A 256 27.00 -26.88 -14.40
C ALA A 256 25.75 -27.69 -14.81
N GLU A 257 24.70 -27.66 -14.00
CA GLU A 257 23.44 -28.36 -14.28
C GLU A 257 22.36 -27.39 -14.77
N PRO A 258 21.52 -27.80 -15.74
CA PRO A 258 20.37 -27.01 -16.13
C PRO A 258 19.40 -26.86 -14.96
N PHE A 259 18.84 -25.66 -14.77
CA PHE A 259 17.75 -25.46 -13.83
C PHE A 259 16.51 -26.25 -14.30
N ARG A 260 16.03 -27.18 -13.46
CA ARG A 260 14.86 -28.03 -13.74
C ARG A 260 13.69 -27.63 -12.87
N PHE A 261 12.50 -27.54 -13.47
CA PHE A 261 11.24 -27.37 -12.76
C PHE A 261 10.14 -28.21 -13.43
N SER A 262 9.13 -28.58 -12.66
CA SER A 262 7.92 -29.27 -13.12
C SER A 262 6.78 -28.98 -12.14
N PHE A 263 5.81 -28.17 -12.56
CA PHE A 263 4.71 -27.70 -11.70
C PHE A 263 3.39 -27.64 -12.49
N PRO A 264 2.22 -27.74 -11.84
CA PRO A 264 0.95 -27.50 -12.50
C PRO A 264 0.84 -26.04 -12.99
N GLY A 265 0.38 -25.85 -14.22
CA GLY A 265 -0.02 -24.56 -14.75
C GLY A 265 -1.44 -24.19 -14.33
N LEU A 266 -1.92 -23.02 -14.80
CA LEU A 266 -3.26 -22.51 -14.48
C LEU A 266 -4.39 -23.41 -14.99
N ASP A 267 -4.16 -24.18 -16.05
CA ASP A 267 -5.13 -25.16 -16.57
C ASP A 267 -5.04 -26.54 -15.88
N GLY A 268 -4.24 -26.65 -14.81
CA GLY A 268 -3.97 -27.88 -14.08
C GLY A 268 -3.02 -28.84 -14.80
N LYS A 269 -2.60 -28.56 -16.05
CA LYS A 269 -1.63 -29.41 -16.75
C LYS A 269 -0.23 -29.14 -16.24
N THR A 270 0.60 -30.17 -16.16
CA THR A 270 1.99 -30.00 -15.76
C THR A 270 2.77 -29.26 -16.85
N VAL A 271 3.52 -28.25 -16.42
CA VAL A 271 4.52 -27.53 -17.21
C VAL A 271 5.89 -27.92 -16.69
N SER A 272 6.76 -28.40 -17.57
CA SER A 272 8.14 -28.77 -17.26
C SER A 272 9.15 -27.95 -18.06
N SER A 273 10.29 -27.65 -17.45
CA SER A 273 11.47 -27.08 -18.13
C SER A 273 11.95 -27.88 -19.34
N THR A 274 11.53 -29.15 -19.47
CA THR A 274 11.89 -30.05 -20.58
C THR A 274 10.86 -30.09 -21.71
N ASP A 275 9.76 -29.35 -21.60
CA ASP A 275 8.71 -29.31 -22.62
C ASP A 275 9.25 -28.78 -23.95
N ASP A 276 8.68 -29.25 -25.07
CA ASP A 276 9.13 -28.89 -26.42
C ASP A 276 9.14 -27.38 -26.67
N ARG A 277 8.20 -26.64 -26.05
CA ARG A 277 8.12 -25.18 -26.16
C ARG A 277 9.36 -24.44 -25.65
N PHE A 278 10.16 -25.06 -24.79
CA PHE A 278 11.37 -24.45 -24.22
C PHE A 278 12.67 -24.93 -24.89
N LYS A 279 12.59 -25.88 -25.83
CA LYS A 279 13.78 -26.40 -26.52
C LYS A 279 14.43 -25.33 -27.38
N ASN A 280 15.75 -25.19 -27.26
CA ASN A 280 16.56 -24.18 -27.98
C ASN A 280 16.09 -22.73 -27.76
N LYS A 281 15.49 -22.46 -26.59
CA LYS A 281 15.06 -21.12 -26.18
C LYS A 281 15.97 -20.58 -25.08
N VAL A 282 16.06 -19.26 -25.00
CA VAL A 282 16.50 -18.59 -23.78
C VAL A 282 15.30 -18.56 -22.84
N LEU A 283 15.45 -19.10 -21.62
CA LEU A 283 14.38 -19.18 -20.66
C LEU A 283 14.68 -18.30 -19.45
N ILE A 284 13.83 -17.30 -19.21
CA ILE A 284 13.81 -16.58 -17.93
C ILE A 284 12.82 -17.31 -17.02
N VAL A 285 13.28 -17.70 -15.84
CA VAL A 285 12.42 -18.25 -14.78
C VAL A 285 12.31 -17.20 -13.68
N SER A 286 11.16 -16.54 -13.58
CA SER A 286 10.86 -15.60 -12.49
C SER A 286 10.25 -16.38 -11.32
N ILE A 287 10.89 -16.32 -10.16
CA ILE A 287 10.34 -16.85 -8.91
C ILE A 287 9.54 -15.71 -8.28
N THR A 288 8.22 -15.88 -8.21
CA THR A 288 7.29 -14.78 -7.94
C THR A 288 6.19 -15.19 -6.96
N GLY A 289 5.29 -14.27 -6.65
CA GLY A 289 4.05 -14.52 -5.93
C GLY A 289 3.12 -13.32 -6.11
N SER A 290 1.83 -13.55 -6.30
CA SER A 290 0.88 -12.46 -6.59
C SER A 290 0.84 -11.43 -5.45
N TRP A 291 1.08 -11.90 -4.24
CA TRP A 291 1.13 -11.11 -3.01
C TRP A 291 2.41 -10.28 -2.83
N CYS A 292 3.42 -10.45 -3.70
CA CYS A 292 4.74 -9.84 -3.57
C CYS A 292 4.76 -8.47 -4.29
N PRO A 293 4.90 -7.35 -3.57
CA PRO A 293 4.86 -6.01 -4.19
C PRO A 293 5.98 -5.80 -5.21
N ASN A 294 7.23 -6.19 -4.88
CA ASN A 294 8.35 -6.07 -5.82
C ASN A 294 8.13 -6.89 -7.09
N CYS A 295 7.46 -8.04 -6.96
CA CYS A 295 7.15 -8.91 -8.08
C CYS A 295 6.06 -8.29 -8.98
N HIS A 296 5.12 -7.55 -8.39
CA HIS A 296 4.15 -6.76 -9.14
C HIS A 296 4.83 -5.61 -9.92
N GLU A 297 5.84 -4.96 -9.32
CA GLU A 297 6.66 -3.95 -10.00
C GLU A 297 7.54 -4.54 -11.12
N GLU A 298 8.02 -5.78 -10.97
CA GLU A 298 8.80 -6.50 -11.98
C GLU A 298 7.95 -6.92 -13.19
N ALA A 299 6.70 -7.31 -12.99
CA ALA A 299 5.87 -7.95 -14.01
C ALA A 299 5.74 -7.16 -15.34
N PRO A 300 5.52 -5.82 -15.35
CA PRO A 300 5.50 -5.04 -16.59
C PRO A 300 6.81 -5.10 -17.38
N LEU A 301 7.96 -5.13 -16.69
CA LEU A 301 9.27 -5.26 -17.34
C LEU A 301 9.41 -6.64 -18.00
N MET A 302 8.93 -7.70 -17.36
CA MET A 302 8.94 -9.05 -17.95
C MET A 302 8.05 -9.11 -19.20
N GLN A 303 6.89 -8.46 -19.16
CA GLN A 303 6.03 -8.36 -20.34
C GLN A 303 6.72 -7.62 -21.49
N GLU A 304 7.33 -6.45 -21.23
CA GLU A 304 8.08 -5.69 -22.23
C GLU A 304 9.21 -6.53 -22.85
N PHE A 305 9.96 -7.25 -22.02
CA PHE A 305 11.03 -8.14 -22.46
C PHE A 305 10.50 -9.26 -23.35
N TYR A 306 9.41 -9.90 -22.95
CA TYR A 306 8.80 -10.97 -23.75
C TYR A 306 8.33 -10.44 -25.10
N GLU A 307 7.63 -9.31 -25.13
CA GLU A 307 7.16 -8.70 -26.38
C GLU A 307 8.32 -8.39 -27.34
N ARG A 308 9.44 -7.89 -26.82
CA ARG A 308 10.63 -7.54 -27.61
C ARG A 308 11.40 -8.77 -28.13
N TYR A 309 11.52 -9.82 -27.33
CA TYR A 309 12.48 -10.91 -27.61
C TYR A 309 11.84 -12.29 -27.89
N LYS A 310 10.52 -12.47 -27.73
CA LYS A 310 9.89 -13.78 -28.01
C LYS A 310 10.14 -14.29 -29.43
N GLY A 311 10.16 -13.39 -30.41
CA GLY A 311 10.49 -13.70 -31.81
C GLY A 311 11.94 -14.14 -32.04
N GLN A 312 12.83 -13.85 -31.08
CA GLN A 312 14.24 -14.24 -31.07
C GLN A 312 14.50 -15.49 -30.21
N GLY A 313 13.43 -16.14 -29.73
CA GLY A 313 13.54 -17.36 -28.94
C GLY A 313 13.62 -17.15 -27.43
N LEU A 314 13.15 -16.01 -26.90
CA LEU A 314 12.90 -15.85 -25.47
C LEU A 314 11.57 -16.51 -25.07
N GLU A 315 11.58 -17.25 -23.97
CA GLU A 315 10.39 -17.63 -23.22
C GLU A 315 10.54 -17.20 -21.76
N ILE A 316 9.41 -16.90 -21.10
CA ILE A 316 9.37 -16.54 -19.69
C ILE A 316 8.41 -17.48 -18.96
N VAL A 317 8.84 -18.01 -17.81
CA VAL A 317 8.02 -18.81 -16.91
C VAL A 317 8.02 -18.15 -15.53
N ALA A 318 6.83 -17.87 -15.01
CA ALA A 318 6.62 -17.46 -13.64
C ALA A 318 6.36 -18.69 -12.77
N LEU A 319 7.21 -18.95 -11.78
CA LEU A 319 7.00 -19.93 -10.72
C LEU A 319 6.45 -19.20 -9.50
N ALA A 320 5.12 -19.20 -9.37
CA ALA A 320 4.42 -18.49 -8.31
C ALA A 320 4.34 -19.31 -7.02
N PHE A 321 4.84 -18.76 -5.92
CA PHE A 321 4.53 -19.21 -4.57
C PHE A 321 3.36 -18.38 -4.06
N GLU A 322 2.23 -19.03 -3.76
CA GLU A 322 1.02 -18.36 -3.28
C GLU A 322 0.74 -18.63 -1.80
N TYR A 323 0.30 -17.60 -1.08
CA TYR A 323 -0.12 -17.75 0.32
C TYR A 323 -1.39 -18.57 0.48
N THR A 324 -2.26 -18.51 -0.53
CA THR A 324 -3.46 -19.32 -0.61
C THR A 324 -3.30 -20.28 -1.78
N GLY A 325 -3.90 -21.47 -1.72
CA GLY A 325 -3.77 -22.45 -2.82
C GLY A 325 -4.46 -22.06 -4.14
N VAL A 326 -4.83 -20.78 -4.31
CA VAL A 326 -5.52 -20.26 -5.50
C VAL A 326 -4.47 -19.75 -6.49
N ALA A 327 -4.26 -20.50 -7.58
CA ALA A 327 -3.27 -20.16 -8.60
C ALA A 327 -3.72 -19.03 -9.55
N GLU A 328 -5.04 -18.81 -9.68
CA GLU A 328 -5.66 -17.85 -10.61
C GLU A 328 -5.66 -16.41 -10.07
N ARG A 329 -4.48 -15.86 -9.82
CA ARG A 329 -4.29 -14.50 -9.28
C ARG A 329 -3.51 -13.56 -10.19
N PHE A 330 -3.12 -14.07 -11.36
CA PHE A 330 -2.40 -13.39 -12.43
C PHE A 330 -3.29 -13.30 -13.67
#